data_AF-A0A0K8JBP0-F1
#
_entry.id   AF-A0A0K8JBP0-F1
#
_cell.length_a   1.000
_cell.length_b   1.000
_cell.length_c   1.000
_cell.angle_alpha   90.00
_cell.angle_beta   90.00
_cell.angle_gamma   90.00
#
_symmetry.space_group_name_H-M   'P 1'
#
loop_
_entity.id
_entity.type
_entity.pdbx_description
1 polymer ?
#
loop_
_entity_poly.entity_id
_entity_poly.type
_entity_poly.pdbx_seq_one_letter_code
_entity_poly.pdbx_strand_id
1 'polypeptide(L)'
;MKRVNVDGVQNVEVSKKLPCEKPLLTQLEIMENYTRVHRETAALPKELREVQCLRTIYPVLFREMEAEDMIVGRLDFLPVGFGCVTSVGGVGHYCVFHKLREFQEQFTDDGIKQRIDTLYNYWSENDTKVLYGKDVLTEATIGRFVDCEYPLIATARLSGMMLDYPRLLTLGVGGLKQLINNHLQEDSANYFYIAALQALDLLVECMEYLQQMVERHCVAANAARNKELQLIHTSLEKIKNNKPETFHQALQLVWLYALLAGVINYGRLDDYLGPYLKQDLENGVITEKEAHGYLKTLWTLIENRRTTVNGRIIVGGRGRKNPDAADLFARLAMQVTKECRYVEPQFTLRITKDTPEDIFDQALDLLGAGVTYPTLYNDEVNIPAVMYAMNVDEKTAEQYVPFGCGEFVIQGQSTGTPNTCINLLKLLTIALNEGIDPVDHVKKSGPVSMKPVEAFTTFAEFYNQYTRLLDYYFDLAAQAQVHSYKIMNEQASFLFTSILTDDCIARGKALLDGGVRYLGGTN
;
A
#
# COMPACT_ATOMS: atom_id res chain seq x y z
N MET A 1 27.26 7.60 -17.29
CA MET A 1 26.25 6.83 -16.55
C MET A 1 25.59 5.85 -17.50
N LYS A 2 25.70 4.53 -17.27
CA LYS A 2 24.99 3.55 -18.09
C LYS A 2 23.50 3.66 -17.79
N ARG A 3 22.65 3.75 -18.83
CA ARG A 3 21.20 3.78 -18.67
C ARG A 3 20.74 2.42 -18.13
N VAL A 4 20.19 2.44 -16.93
CA VAL A 4 19.47 1.31 -16.30
C VAL A 4 18.35 0.92 -17.29
N ASN A 5 18.40 -0.27 -17.89
CA ASN A 5 17.47 -0.72 -18.96
C ASN A 5 15.99 -0.72 -18.51
N VAL A 6 15.25 0.38 -18.61
CA VAL A 6 13.94 0.52 -17.96
C VAL A 6 12.81 -0.36 -18.54
N ASP A 7 13.05 -1.04 -19.67
CA ASP A 7 12.04 -1.76 -20.47
C ASP A 7 11.67 -3.17 -19.97
N GLY A 8 11.98 -3.50 -18.71
CA GLY A 8 11.64 -4.79 -18.11
C GLY A 8 10.33 -4.80 -17.31
N VAL A 9 9.73 -5.98 -17.16
CA VAL A 9 8.63 -6.19 -16.22
C VAL A 9 9.16 -6.00 -14.80
N GLN A 10 8.72 -4.94 -14.12
CA GLN A 10 9.14 -4.65 -12.74
C GLN A 10 8.16 -5.21 -11.69
N ASN A 11 6.99 -5.68 -12.13
CA ASN A 11 5.92 -6.19 -11.29
C ASN A 11 5.28 -7.41 -11.97
N VAL A 12 5.05 -8.50 -11.23
CA VAL A 12 4.29 -9.66 -11.74
C VAL A 12 2.82 -9.45 -11.38
N GLU A 13 1.96 -9.18 -12.38
CA GLU A 13 0.51 -9.13 -12.21
C GLU A 13 -0.10 -10.47 -12.60
N VAL A 14 -0.81 -11.13 -11.67
CA VAL A 14 -1.47 -12.43 -11.93
C VAL A 14 -2.96 -12.23 -12.24
N SER A 15 -3.55 -11.12 -11.77
CA SER A 15 -4.94 -10.78 -12.05
C SER A 15 -5.05 -9.68 -13.10
N LYS A 16 -5.97 -9.87 -14.06
CA LYS A 16 -6.27 -8.83 -15.07
C LYS A 16 -7.01 -7.67 -14.40
N LYS A 17 -6.42 -6.47 -14.45
CA LYS A 17 -7.05 -5.23 -13.97
C LYS A 17 -8.27 -4.86 -14.81
N LEU A 18 -9.20 -4.15 -14.20
CA LEU A 18 -10.30 -3.52 -14.93
C LEU A 18 -9.71 -2.55 -15.98
N PRO A 19 -10.19 -2.57 -17.23
CA PRO A 19 -9.79 -1.58 -18.23
C PRO A 19 -10.09 -0.16 -17.73
N CYS A 20 -9.19 0.78 -18.05
CA CYS A 20 -9.39 2.20 -17.75
C CYS A 20 -10.65 2.72 -18.44
N GLU A 21 -11.51 3.46 -17.73
CA GLU A 21 -12.75 4.01 -18.30
C GLU A 21 -12.49 5.23 -19.19
N LYS A 22 -11.35 5.88 -18.99
CA LYS A 22 -11.04 7.13 -19.67
C LYS A 22 -10.62 6.82 -21.11
N PRO A 23 -11.09 7.60 -22.11
CA PRO A 23 -10.62 7.46 -23.48
C PRO A 23 -9.10 7.57 -23.58
N LEU A 24 -8.48 6.88 -24.55
CA LEU A 24 -7.02 6.83 -24.67
C LEU A 24 -6.36 8.21 -24.74
N LEU A 25 -6.95 9.16 -25.51
CA LEU A 25 -6.43 10.53 -25.55
C LEU A 25 -6.51 11.25 -24.20
N THR A 26 -7.61 11.06 -23.46
CA THR A 26 -7.75 11.61 -22.10
C THR A 26 -6.73 11.01 -21.14
N GLN A 27 -6.43 9.71 -21.24
CA GLN A 27 -5.37 9.08 -20.45
C GLN A 27 -4.01 9.73 -20.73
N LEU A 28 -3.69 9.99 -22.01
CA LEU A 28 -2.45 10.67 -22.41
C LEU A 28 -2.39 12.10 -21.84
N GLU A 29 -3.46 12.87 -21.96
CA GLU A 29 -3.54 14.24 -21.45
C GLU A 29 -3.35 14.31 -19.93
N ILE A 30 -3.91 13.36 -19.18
CA ILE A 30 -3.69 13.26 -17.72
C ILE A 30 -2.20 13.01 -17.42
N MET A 31 -1.56 12.06 -18.11
CA MET A 31 -0.14 11.76 -17.91
C MET A 31 0.79 12.92 -18.31
N GLU A 32 0.46 13.64 -19.38
CA GLU A 32 1.16 14.86 -19.80
C GLU A 32 1.02 15.98 -18.78
N ASN A 33 -0.19 16.20 -18.26
CA ASN A 33 -0.43 17.22 -17.23
C ASN A 33 0.34 16.90 -15.95
N TYR A 34 0.30 15.64 -15.49
CA TYR A 34 1.08 15.18 -14.33
C TYR A 34 2.58 15.43 -14.55
N THR A 35 3.10 15.05 -15.72
CA THR A 35 4.52 15.23 -16.09
C THR A 35 4.93 16.70 -16.15
N ARG A 36 4.06 17.55 -16.70
CA ARG A 36 4.26 19.00 -16.77
C ARG A 36 4.32 19.61 -15.37
N VAL A 37 3.35 19.29 -14.51
CA VAL A 37 3.31 19.81 -13.13
C VAL A 37 4.52 19.34 -12.32
N HIS A 38 4.90 18.05 -12.41
CA HIS A 38 6.11 17.54 -11.75
C HIS A 38 7.37 18.31 -12.17
N ARG A 39 7.48 18.65 -13.47
CA ARG A 39 8.61 19.44 -14.00
C ARG A 39 8.58 20.89 -13.51
N GLU A 40 7.44 21.57 -13.59
CA GLU A 40 7.30 22.98 -13.20
C GLU A 40 7.49 23.19 -11.69
N THR A 41 7.15 22.19 -10.88
CA THR A 41 7.26 22.24 -9.43
C THR A 41 8.54 21.61 -8.89
N ALA A 42 9.52 21.28 -9.75
CA ALA A 42 10.77 20.62 -9.35
C ALA A 42 11.60 21.43 -8.33
N ALA A 43 11.46 22.77 -8.32
CA ALA A 43 12.14 23.66 -7.38
C ALA A 43 11.39 23.86 -6.05
N LEU A 44 10.15 23.35 -5.92
CA LEU A 44 9.40 23.40 -4.67
C LEU A 44 9.90 22.32 -3.70
N PRO A 45 9.67 22.50 -2.38
CA PRO A 45 9.77 21.40 -1.41
C PRO A 45 8.99 20.17 -1.87
N LYS A 46 9.52 18.97 -1.60
CA LYS A 46 8.94 17.69 -2.04
C LYS A 46 7.48 17.53 -1.63
N GLU A 47 7.10 18.05 -0.46
CA GLU A 47 5.74 18.04 0.07
C GLU A 47 4.77 18.82 -0.83
N LEU A 48 5.19 20.02 -1.24
CA LEU A 48 4.38 20.88 -2.09
C LEU A 48 4.33 20.34 -3.52
N ARG A 49 5.45 19.85 -4.05
CA ARG A 49 5.48 19.15 -5.35
C ARG A 49 4.52 17.96 -5.37
N GLU A 50 4.53 17.14 -4.32
CA GLU A 50 3.64 15.99 -4.18
C GLU A 50 2.17 16.40 -4.29
N VAL A 51 1.71 17.35 -3.48
CA VAL A 51 0.29 17.73 -3.50
C VAL A 51 -0.14 18.38 -4.82
N GLN A 52 0.74 19.16 -5.46
CA GLN A 52 0.47 19.70 -6.80
C GLN A 52 0.33 18.59 -7.85
N CYS A 53 1.18 17.57 -7.79
CA CYS A 53 1.07 16.40 -8.67
C CYS A 53 -0.21 15.60 -8.40
N LEU A 54 -0.58 15.38 -7.12
CA LEU A 54 -1.80 14.68 -6.72
C LEU A 54 -3.07 15.36 -7.27
N ARG A 55 -3.11 16.70 -7.29
CA ARG A 55 -4.21 17.50 -7.87
C ARG A 55 -4.42 17.28 -9.37
N THR A 56 -3.43 16.74 -10.09
CA THR A 56 -3.58 16.44 -11.52
C THR A 56 -4.25 15.10 -11.78
N ILE A 57 -4.25 14.19 -10.80
CA ILE A 57 -4.79 12.83 -10.92
C ILE A 57 -6.03 12.62 -10.06
N TYR A 58 -6.24 13.42 -9.02
CA TYR A 58 -7.47 13.44 -8.24
C TYR A 58 -8.23 14.76 -8.45
N PRO A 59 -9.55 14.71 -8.67
CA PRO A 59 -10.42 13.53 -8.68
C PRO A 59 -10.49 12.78 -10.02
N VAL A 60 -9.79 13.22 -11.08
CA VAL A 60 -10.00 12.72 -12.46
C VAL A 60 -9.84 11.20 -12.64
N LEU A 61 -9.03 10.53 -11.81
CA LEU A 61 -8.88 9.07 -11.84
C LEU A 61 -10.05 8.30 -11.23
N PHE A 62 -11.00 8.94 -10.54
CA PHE A 62 -12.20 8.26 -10.07
C PHE A 62 -13.02 7.72 -11.24
N ARG A 63 -13.46 6.47 -11.08
CA ARG A 63 -14.35 5.75 -12.00
C ARG A 63 -15.80 6.01 -11.65
N GLU A 64 -16.69 5.73 -12.60
CA GLU A 64 -18.11 5.71 -12.33
C GLU A 64 -18.47 4.62 -11.30
N MET A 65 -19.57 4.83 -10.59
CA MET A 65 -20.11 3.83 -9.68
C MET A 65 -20.93 2.79 -10.43
N GLU A 66 -20.93 1.55 -9.91
CA GLU A 66 -21.74 0.46 -10.45
C GLU A 66 -23.16 0.50 -9.86
N ALA A 67 -24.09 -0.18 -10.53
CA ALA A 67 -25.52 -0.12 -10.18
C ALA A 67 -25.82 -0.66 -8.77
N GLU A 68 -25.00 -1.57 -8.25
CA GLU A 68 -25.15 -2.26 -6.97
C GLU A 68 -24.22 -1.70 -5.88
N ASP A 69 -23.38 -0.70 -6.20
CA ASP A 69 -22.46 -0.12 -5.23
C ASP A 69 -23.26 0.58 -4.11
N MET A 70 -23.09 0.14 -2.86
CA MET A 70 -23.70 0.79 -1.69
C MET A 70 -22.76 1.76 -0.98
N ILE A 71 -21.48 1.78 -1.34
CA ILE A 71 -20.48 2.80 -1.01
C ILE A 71 -19.72 3.12 -2.29
N VAL A 72 -19.12 4.30 -2.41
CA VAL A 72 -18.44 4.74 -3.64
C VAL A 72 -16.94 4.88 -3.49
N GLY A 73 -16.23 4.86 -4.63
CA GLY A 73 -14.80 5.05 -4.70
C GLY A 73 -14.13 3.90 -5.41
N ARG A 74 -13.78 4.11 -6.66
CA ARG A 74 -13.01 3.18 -7.50
C ARG A 74 -12.10 4.03 -8.36
N LEU A 75 -10.86 3.59 -8.58
CA LEU A 75 -9.83 4.37 -9.29
C LEU A 75 -9.37 3.64 -10.55
N ASP A 76 -9.08 4.42 -11.58
CA ASP A 76 -8.23 4.01 -12.69
C ASP A 76 -6.75 4.23 -12.36
N PHE A 77 -5.89 3.43 -12.99
CA PHE A 77 -4.44 3.52 -12.83
C PHE A 77 -3.79 3.71 -14.20
N LEU A 78 -2.99 4.76 -14.32
CA LEU A 78 -2.26 5.08 -15.55
C LEU A 78 -0.78 4.67 -15.45
N PRO A 79 -0.10 4.47 -16.58
CA PRO A 79 1.33 4.16 -16.60
C PRO A 79 2.21 5.21 -15.90
N VAL A 80 1.81 6.47 -15.88
CA VAL A 80 2.50 7.57 -15.18
C VAL A 80 1.61 8.10 -14.06
N GLY A 81 2.18 8.29 -12.87
CA GLY A 81 1.41 8.83 -11.74
C GLY A 81 2.17 8.86 -10.41
N PHE A 82 1.41 8.81 -9.33
CA PHE A 82 1.89 8.78 -7.94
C PHE A 82 1.36 7.56 -7.19
N GLY A 83 2.16 6.92 -6.35
CA GLY A 83 1.69 5.81 -5.53
C GLY A 83 2.65 5.42 -4.41
N CYS A 84 2.22 4.51 -3.54
CA CYS A 84 3.05 3.97 -2.45
C CYS A 84 3.60 2.58 -2.81
N VAL A 85 2.80 1.79 -3.54
CA VAL A 85 3.02 0.37 -3.78
C VAL A 85 2.88 0.01 -5.24
N THR A 86 3.66 -0.96 -5.67
CA THR A 86 3.74 -1.43 -7.05
C THR A 86 2.44 -2.03 -7.58
N SER A 87 1.63 -2.64 -6.71
CA SER A 87 0.34 -3.22 -7.09
C SER A 87 -0.65 -2.19 -7.65
N VAL A 88 -0.48 -0.90 -7.34
CA VAL A 88 -1.34 0.20 -7.81
C VAL A 88 -0.59 1.19 -8.70
N GLY A 89 0.49 0.72 -9.35
CA GLY A 89 1.34 1.54 -10.22
C GLY A 89 2.81 1.41 -9.82
N GLY A 90 3.30 2.40 -9.08
CA GLY A 90 4.67 2.47 -8.58
C GLY A 90 4.77 3.20 -7.24
N VAL A 91 6.00 3.50 -6.83
CA VAL A 91 6.29 4.20 -5.57
C VAL A 91 6.77 5.62 -5.85
N GLY A 92 6.34 6.58 -5.03
CA GLY A 92 6.59 8.00 -5.24
C GLY A 92 6.03 8.46 -6.58
N HIS A 93 6.79 9.30 -7.27
CA HIS A 93 6.53 9.63 -8.67
C HIS A 93 7.04 8.49 -9.55
N TYR A 94 6.16 7.91 -10.37
CA TYR A 94 6.46 6.69 -11.12
C TYR A 94 6.12 6.75 -12.61
N CYS A 95 6.81 5.91 -13.38
CA CYS A 95 6.44 5.48 -14.71
C CYS A 95 6.60 3.95 -14.85
N VAL A 96 5.51 3.25 -15.17
CA VAL A 96 5.53 1.83 -15.52
C VAL A 96 5.83 1.69 -17.01
N PHE A 97 7.12 1.69 -17.36
CA PHE A 97 7.59 1.82 -18.75
C PHE A 97 7.01 0.80 -19.73
N HIS A 98 6.92 -0.49 -19.37
CA HIS A 98 6.33 -1.50 -20.26
C HIS A 98 4.85 -1.19 -20.56
N LYS A 99 4.07 -0.77 -19.56
CA LYS A 99 2.68 -0.34 -19.76
C LYS A 99 2.56 0.92 -20.58
N LEU A 100 3.51 1.84 -20.46
CA LEU A 100 3.55 3.03 -21.30
C LEU A 100 3.82 2.67 -22.78
N ARG A 101 4.66 1.65 -23.03
CA ARG A 101 4.90 1.11 -24.37
C ARG A 101 3.68 0.37 -24.93
N GLU A 102 3.06 -0.51 -24.14
CA GLU A 102 1.79 -1.16 -24.51
C GLU A 102 0.67 -0.13 -24.79
N PHE A 103 0.65 0.97 -24.05
CA PHE A 103 -0.25 2.10 -24.31
C PHE A 103 0.05 2.80 -25.64
N GLN A 104 1.33 3.01 -25.96
CA GLN A 104 1.77 3.59 -27.24
C GLN A 104 1.38 2.73 -28.45
N GLU A 105 1.43 1.40 -28.32
CA GLU A 105 1.06 0.45 -29.37
C GLU A 105 -0.43 0.53 -29.77
N GLN A 106 -1.28 1.11 -28.92
CA GLN A 106 -2.70 1.32 -29.21
C GLN A 106 -2.96 2.48 -30.19
N PHE A 107 -1.93 3.26 -30.55
CA PHE A 107 -2.04 4.37 -31.49
C PHE A 107 -1.34 4.06 -32.81
N THR A 108 -1.92 4.56 -33.91
CA THR A 108 -1.31 4.53 -35.25
C THR A 108 -0.67 5.86 -35.65
N ASP A 109 -1.07 6.97 -35.02
CA ASP A 109 -0.58 8.32 -35.31
C ASP A 109 0.83 8.55 -34.71
N ASP A 110 1.79 8.89 -35.57
CA ASP A 110 3.18 9.10 -35.17
C ASP A 110 3.38 10.34 -34.28
N GLY A 111 2.54 11.38 -34.42
CA GLY A 111 2.57 12.56 -33.56
C GLY A 111 2.16 12.22 -32.12
N ILE A 112 1.15 11.36 -31.96
CA ILE A 112 0.75 10.85 -30.63
C ILE A 112 1.87 9.95 -30.05
N LYS A 113 2.49 9.10 -30.86
CA LYS A 113 3.61 8.28 -30.39
C LYS A 113 4.78 9.14 -29.89
N GLN A 114 5.10 10.23 -30.60
CA GLN A 114 6.16 11.16 -30.19
C GLN A 114 5.84 11.88 -28.86
N ARG A 115 4.56 12.20 -28.61
CA ARG A 115 4.11 12.72 -27.30
C ARG A 115 4.40 11.71 -26.18
N ILE A 116 4.09 10.43 -26.41
CA ILE A 116 4.38 9.35 -25.44
C ILE A 116 5.88 9.13 -25.26
N ASP A 117 6.68 9.23 -26.32
CA ASP A 117 8.14 9.17 -26.22
C ASP A 117 8.70 10.31 -25.36
N THR A 118 8.07 11.48 -25.39
CA THR A 118 8.44 12.62 -24.52
C THR A 118 8.22 12.28 -23.05
N LEU A 119 7.11 11.59 -22.72
CA LEU A 119 6.85 11.09 -21.36
C LEU A 119 7.90 10.06 -20.95
N TYR A 120 8.13 9.05 -21.81
CA TYR A 120 9.11 8.00 -21.56
C TYR A 120 10.50 8.59 -21.24
N ASN A 121 10.99 9.50 -22.09
CA ASN A 121 12.29 10.13 -21.94
C ASN A 121 12.40 10.92 -20.63
N TYR A 122 11.36 11.70 -20.29
CA TYR A 122 11.34 12.43 -19.02
C TYR A 122 11.40 11.47 -17.82
N TRP A 123 10.54 10.45 -17.79
CA TRP A 123 10.46 9.56 -16.64
C TRP A 123 11.65 8.60 -16.51
N SER A 124 12.36 8.29 -17.59
CA SER A 124 13.64 7.54 -17.52
C SER A 124 14.72 8.24 -16.67
N GLU A 125 14.52 9.52 -16.36
CA GLU A 125 15.40 10.30 -15.49
C GLU A 125 14.75 10.73 -14.18
N ASN A 126 13.43 10.53 -14.00
CA ASN A 126 12.65 11.07 -12.87
C ASN A 126 11.81 10.02 -12.12
N ASP A 127 11.69 8.79 -12.62
CA ASP A 127 11.01 7.70 -11.90
C ASP A 127 11.80 7.30 -10.65
N THR A 128 11.11 7.19 -9.51
CA THR A 128 11.72 6.90 -8.21
C THR A 128 12.53 5.60 -8.20
N LYS A 129 12.05 4.54 -8.86
CA LYS A 129 12.77 3.25 -8.94
C LYS A 129 13.94 3.32 -9.89
N VAL A 130 13.84 4.11 -10.96
CA VAL A 130 14.96 4.34 -11.89
C VAL A 130 16.08 5.10 -11.20
N LEU A 131 15.76 6.11 -10.40
CA LEU A 131 16.73 6.83 -9.57
C LEU A 131 17.42 5.87 -8.59
N TYR A 132 16.65 5.10 -7.82
CA TYR A 132 17.21 4.06 -6.95
C TYR A 132 18.08 3.06 -7.72
N GLY A 133 17.61 2.63 -8.89
CA GLY A 133 18.29 1.63 -9.71
C GLY A 133 19.63 2.11 -10.25
N LYS A 134 19.77 3.41 -10.53
CA LYS A 134 21.03 4.02 -10.98
C LYS A 134 22.10 4.01 -9.90
N ASP A 135 21.69 4.10 -8.64
CA ASP A 135 22.62 4.18 -7.51
C ASP A 135 23.00 2.81 -6.96
N VAL A 136 22.09 1.83 -7.02
CA VAL A 136 22.23 0.56 -6.28
C VAL A 136 22.52 -0.64 -7.17
N LEU A 137 22.00 -0.68 -8.39
CA LEU A 137 22.15 -1.86 -9.24
C LEU A 137 23.58 -1.95 -9.81
N THR A 138 24.09 -3.16 -9.89
CA THR A 138 25.43 -3.44 -10.40
C THR A 138 25.36 -4.48 -11.51
N GLU A 139 26.42 -4.59 -12.31
CA GLU A 139 26.43 -5.53 -13.45
C GLU A 139 26.49 -7.00 -13.05
N ALA A 140 26.86 -7.32 -11.81
CA ALA A 140 27.13 -8.70 -11.40
C ALA A 140 26.48 -9.08 -10.06
N THR A 141 26.37 -8.17 -9.09
CA THR A 141 26.00 -8.53 -7.72
C THR A 141 24.55 -8.17 -7.38
N ILE A 142 24.04 -7.02 -7.84
CA ILE A 142 22.74 -6.49 -7.45
C ILE A 142 21.87 -6.27 -8.69
N GLY A 143 20.87 -7.13 -8.84
CA GLY A 143 19.89 -7.08 -9.92
C GLY A 143 18.62 -6.36 -9.51
N ARG A 144 17.74 -6.19 -10.49
CA ARG A 144 16.41 -5.64 -10.28
C ARG A 144 15.53 -6.64 -9.54
N PHE A 145 14.49 -6.12 -8.89
CA PHE A 145 13.44 -6.97 -8.35
C PHE A 145 12.92 -7.94 -9.41
N VAL A 146 12.72 -9.20 -9.00
CA VAL A 146 12.37 -10.39 -9.81
C VAL A 146 13.42 -10.88 -10.84
N ASP A 147 14.62 -10.33 -10.85
CA ASP A 147 15.71 -10.80 -11.71
C ASP A 147 16.52 -11.93 -11.05
N CYS A 148 16.14 -13.18 -11.34
CA CYS A 148 16.77 -14.37 -10.76
C CYS A 148 18.19 -14.64 -11.28
N GLU A 149 18.69 -13.89 -12.27
CA GLU A 149 20.08 -13.98 -12.70
C GLU A 149 21.03 -13.40 -11.66
N TYR A 150 20.55 -12.55 -10.75
CA TYR A 150 21.38 -11.92 -9.73
C TYR A 150 21.24 -12.62 -8.36
N PRO A 151 22.32 -12.74 -7.57
CA PRO A 151 22.25 -13.35 -6.24
C PRO A 151 21.54 -12.47 -5.22
N LEU A 152 21.58 -11.15 -5.41
CA LEU A 152 20.82 -10.18 -4.64
C LEU A 152 19.99 -9.34 -5.61
N ILE A 153 18.71 -9.21 -5.31
CA ILE A 153 17.80 -8.30 -6.00
C ILE A 153 17.41 -7.15 -5.08
N ALA A 154 17.25 -5.95 -5.63
CA ALA A 154 16.90 -4.78 -4.86
C ALA A 154 15.93 -3.84 -5.60
N THR A 155 15.12 -3.08 -4.87
CA THR A 155 14.18 -2.08 -5.43
C THR A 155 13.84 -0.98 -4.42
N ALA A 156 13.18 0.08 -4.88
CA ALA A 156 12.39 0.96 -4.02
C ALA A 156 10.90 0.56 -4.07
N ARG A 157 10.26 0.53 -2.90
CA ARG A 157 8.83 0.26 -2.67
C ARG A 157 8.48 0.75 -1.26
N LEU A 158 7.30 1.33 -1.06
CA LEU A 158 6.78 1.68 0.27
C LEU A 158 5.57 0.79 0.59
N SER A 159 5.82 -0.40 1.13
CA SER A 159 4.80 -1.35 1.57
C SER A 159 4.68 -1.40 3.10
N GLY A 160 3.76 -2.22 3.61
CA GLY A 160 3.57 -2.40 5.05
C GLY A 160 2.94 -1.19 5.73
N MET A 161 2.22 -0.34 4.99
CA MET A 161 1.49 0.78 5.57
C MET A 161 0.16 0.30 6.13
N MET A 162 -0.04 0.56 7.43
CA MET A 162 -1.27 0.30 8.17
C MET A 162 -1.63 1.58 8.92
N LEU A 163 -2.59 2.33 8.39
CA LEU A 163 -2.88 3.69 8.85
C LEU A 163 -3.65 3.69 10.18
N ASP A 164 -3.50 4.77 10.95
CA ASP A 164 -4.26 5.07 12.16
C ASP A 164 -5.69 5.55 11.80
N TYR A 165 -6.50 4.61 11.29
CA TYR A 165 -7.93 4.83 11.06
C TYR A 165 -8.71 5.22 12.34
N PRO A 166 -8.39 4.71 13.55
CA PRO A 166 -8.99 5.22 14.78
C PRO A 166 -8.87 6.75 14.93
N ARG A 167 -7.70 7.34 14.65
CA ARG A 167 -7.53 8.81 14.66
C ARG A 167 -8.39 9.48 13.59
N LEU A 168 -8.42 8.93 12.37
CA LEU A 168 -9.27 9.45 11.28
C LEU A 168 -10.75 9.49 11.69
N LEU A 169 -11.27 8.42 12.29
CA LEU A 169 -12.67 8.31 12.69
C LEU A 169 -13.00 9.18 13.91
N THR A 170 -12.06 9.32 14.84
CA THR A 170 -12.26 10.13 16.07
C THR A 170 -12.32 11.63 15.74
N LEU A 171 -11.42 12.10 14.86
CA LEU A 171 -11.28 13.52 14.53
C LEU A 171 -12.10 13.94 13.31
N GLY A 172 -12.33 13.03 12.36
CA GLY A 172 -12.79 13.38 11.01
C GLY A 172 -11.79 14.25 10.26
N VAL A 173 -12.15 14.65 9.03
CA VAL A 173 -11.31 15.52 8.20
C VAL A 173 -11.12 16.91 8.85
N GLY A 174 -12.20 17.49 9.39
CA GLY A 174 -12.16 18.80 10.04
C GLY A 174 -11.28 18.82 11.31
N GLY A 175 -11.40 17.79 12.17
CA GLY A 175 -10.58 17.70 13.37
C GLY A 175 -9.10 17.46 13.06
N LEU A 176 -8.78 16.68 12.02
CA LEU A 176 -7.40 16.53 11.54
C LEU A 176 -6.82 17.86 11.03
N LYS A 177 -7.59 18.61 10.25
CA LYS A 177 -7.19 19.96 9.81
C LYS A 177 -6.95 20.89 10.99
N GLN A 178 -7.81 20.86 12.00
CA GLN A 178 -7.64 21.68 13.20
C GLN A 178 -6.37 21.29 13.97
N LEU A 179 -6.11 19.99 14.16
CA LEU A 179 -4.90 19.49 14.81
C LEU A 179 -3.63 19.97 14.09
N ILE A 180 -3.59 19.84 12.76
CA ILE A 180 -2.44 20.26 11.95
C ILE A 180 -2.28 21.79 11.96
N ASN A 181 -3.38 22.54 11.87
CA ASN A 181 -3.33 24.01 11.95
C ASN A 181 -2.78 24.51 13.28
N ASN A 182 -3.11 23.86 14.41
CA ASN A 182 -2.58 24.24 15.71
C ASN A 182 -1.04 24.10 15.73
N HIS A 183 -0.49 23.00 15.21
CA HIS A 183 0.95 22.84 15.09
C HIS A 183 1.59 23.78 14.06
N LEU A 184 0.89 24.08 12.96
CA LEU A 184 1.36 25.07 11.98
C LEU A 184 1.44 26.48 12.57
N GLN A 185 0.61 26.82 13.56
CA GLN A 185 0.74 28.11 14.27
C GLN A 185 2.03 28.19 15.10
N GLU A 186 2.54 27.05 15.58
CA GLU A 186 3.79 26.95 16.33
C GLU A 186 5.03 26.93 15.39
N ASP A 187 4.90 26.32 14.20
CA ASP A 187 5.94 26.26 13.17
C ASP A 187 5.37 26.62 11.79
N SER A 188 5.17 27.92 11.54
CA SER A 188 4.46 28.44 10.36
C SER A 188 5.17 28.21 9.03
N ALA A 189 6.44 27.81 9.06
CA ALA A 189 7.24 27.53 7.88
C ALA A 189 7.28 26.01 7.55
N ASN A 190 6.59 25.17 8.31
CA ASN A 190 6.64 23.73 8.14
C ASN A 190 5.89 23.27 6.87
N TYR A 191 6.65 22.91 5.83
CA TYR A 191 6.08 22.47 4.56
C TYR A 191 5.27 21.17 4.67
N PHE A 192 5.57 20.30 5.64
CA PHE A 192 4.78 19.09 5.87
C PHE A 192 3.36 19.45 6.33
N TYR A 193 3.20 20.34 7.30
CA TYR A 193 1.87 20.78 7.73
C TYR A 193 1.10 21.52 6.63
N ILE A 194 1.77 22.42 5.91
CA ILE A 194 1.15 23.18 4.80
C ILE A 194 0.63 22.23 3.72
N ALA A 195 1.43 21.26 3.30
CA ALA A 195 1.04 20.29 2.28
C ALA A 195 0.01 19.29 2.80
N ALA A 196 0.09 18.88 4.08
CA ALA A 196 -0.88 17.99 4.69
C ALA A 196 -2.29 18.60 4.71
N LEU A 197 -2.41 19.90 5.00
CA LEU A 197 -3.68 20.62 4.91
C LEU A 197 -4.22 20.62 3.47
N GLN A 198 -3.36 20.90 2.48
CA GLN A 198 -3.75 20.86 1.06
C GLN A 198 -4.14 19.45 0.59
N ALA A 199 -3.54 18.39 1.14
CA ALA A 199 -3.92 17.02 0.86
C ALA A 199 -5.30 16.69 1.47
N LEU A 200 -5.60 17.19 2.67
CA LEU A 200 -6.94 17.07 3.25
C LEU A 200 -7.99 17.90 2.50
N ASP A 201 -7.62 19.07 1.94
CA ASP A 201 -8.48 19.80 1.00
C ASP A 201 -8.79 18.96 -0.24
N LEU A 202 -7.76 18.32 -0.83
CA LEU A 202 -7.95 17.45 -1.99
C LEU A 202 -8.86 16.24 -1.68
N LEU A 203 -8.81 15.68 -0.47
CA LEU A 203 -9.75 14.64 -0.04
C LEU A 203 -11.21 15.16 -0.03
N VAL A 204 -11.43 16.39 0.42
CA VAL A 204 -12.75 17.04 0.38
C VAL A 204 -13.21 17.24 -1.06
N GLU A 205 -12.35 17.78 -1.93
CA GLU A 205 -12.64 17.96 -3.36
C GLU A 205 -13.02 16.63 -4.04
N CYS A 206 -12.39 15.52 -3.64
CA CYS A 206 -12.74 14.19 -4.13
C CYS A 206 -14.11 13.71 -3.62
N MET A 207 -14.45 13.97 -2.36
CA MET A 207 -15.77 13.65 -1.83
C MET A 207 -16.86 14.45 -2.55
N GLU A 208 -16.63 15.73 -2.82
CA GLU A 208 -17.56 16.59 -3.57
C GLU A 208 -17.74 16.11 -5.02
N TYR A 209 -16.66 15.68 -5.67
CA TYR A 209 -16.75 15.06 -7.00
C TYR A 209 -17.62 13.79 -6.98
N LEU A 210 -17.42 12.93 -5.98
CA LEU A 210 -18.21 11.70 -5.82
C LEU A 210 -19.67 11.98 -5.47
N GLN A 211 -19.97 13.06 -4.74
CA GLN A 211 -21.35 13.51 -4.50
C GLN A 211 -22.05 13.88 -5.81
N GLN A 212 -21.38 14.67 -6.65
CA GLN A 212 -21.91 15.05 -7.97
C GLN A 212 -22.13 13.82 -8.87
N MET A 213 -21.26 12.81 -8.77
CA MET A 213 -21.46 11.53 -9.46
C MET A 213 -22.74 10.84 -8.96
N VAL A 214 -22.92 10.70 -7.66
CA VAL A 214 -24.11 10.08 -7.06
C VAL A 214 -25.40 10.83 -7.46
N GLU A 215 -25.36 12.17 -7.51
CA GLU A 215 -26.50 12.99 -7.98
C GLU A 215 -26.92 12.65 -9.41
N ARG A 216 -25.96 12.41 -10.32
CA ARG A 216 -26.28 11.99 -11.70
C ARG A 216 -27.00 10.65 -11.72
N HIS A 217 -26.58 9.70 -10.88
CA HIS A 217 -27.21 8.38 -10.79
C HIS A 217 -28.62 8.44 -10.16
N CYS A 218 -28.89 9.40 -9.27
CA CYS A 218 -30.23 9.61 -8.69
C CYS A 218 -31.31 9.91 -9.73
N VAL A 219 -30.96 10.56 -10.85
CA VAL A 219 -31.94 10.98 -11.89
C VAL A 219 -32.63 9.79 -12.56
N ALA A 220 -31.90 8.68 -12.75
CA ALA A 220 -32.41 7.48 -13.41
C ALA A 220 -32.82 6.36 -12.42
N ALA A 221 -32.68 6.60 -11.12
CA ALA A 221 -32.89 5.59 -10.09
C ALA A 221 -34.37 5.36 -9.76
N ASN A 222 -34.76 4.10 -9.58
CA ASN A 222 -36.05 3.78 -8.97
C ASN A 222 -36.05 4.18 -7.47
N ALA A 223 -37.23 4.16 -6.82
CA ALA A 223 -37.37 4.63 -5.44
C ALA A 223 -36.46 3.90 -4.43
N ALA A 224 -36.27 2.59 -4.57
CA ALA A 224 -35.42 1.81 -3.68
C ALA A 224 -33.95 2.19 -3.84
N ARG A 225 -33.45 2.25 -5.08
CA ARG A 225 -32.08 2.66 -5.37
C ARG A 225 -31.81 4.11 -4.99
N ASN A 226 -32.80 4.99 -5.17
CA ASN A 226 -32.66 6.40 -4.79
C ASN A 226 -32.44 6.53 -3.27
N LYS A 227 -33.09 5.72 -2.43
CA LYS A 227 -32.82 5.71 -0.98
C LYS A 227 -31.36 5.38 -0.66
N GLU A 228 -30.78 4.40 -1.34
CA GLU A 228 -29.36 4.02 -1.17
C GLU A 228 -28.42 5.14 -1.65
N LEU A 229 -28.69 5.72 -2.82
CA LEU A 229 -27.88 6.82 -3.36
C LEU A 229 -27.95 8.07 -2.46
N GLN A 230 -29.11 8.39 -1.90
CA GLN A 230 -29.26 9.48 -0.94
C GLN A 230 -28.46 9.21 0.35
N LEU A 231 -28.38 7.95 0.80
CA LEU A 231 -27.52 7.60 1.93
C LEU A 231 -26.04 7.84 1.62
N ILE A 232 -25.58 7.48 0.42
CA ILE A 232 -24.20 7.75 -0.01
C ILE A 232 -23.95 9.27 -0.05
N HIS A 233 -24.84 10.02 -0.70
CA HIS A 233 -24.72 11.48 -0.84
C HIS A 233 -24.64 12.18 0.51
N THR A 234 -25.59 11.89 1.40
CA THR A 234 -25.63 12.49 2.75
C THR A 234 -24.46 12.04 3.63
N SER A 235 -23.96 10.82 3.44
CA SER A 235 -22.77 10.36 4.13
C SER A 235 -21.53 11.13 3.69
N LEU A 236 -21.32 11.32 2.38
CA LEU A 236 -20.25 12.15 1.84
C LEU A 236 -20.36 13.60 2.35
N GLU A 237 -21.58 14.14 2.41
CA GLU A 237 -21.83 15.50 2.89
C GLU A 237 -21.42 15.68 4.35
N LYS A 238 -21.67 14.66 5.17
CA LYS A 238 -21.27 14.65 6.58
C LYS A 238 -19.75 14.57 6.72
N ILE A 239 -19.12 13.56 6.11
CA ILE A 239 -17.71 13.19 6.38
C ILE A 239 -16.70 14.15 5.75
N LYS A 240 -17.10 14.98 4.78
CA LYS A 240 -16.20 15.96 4.17
C LYS A 240 -15.66 16.98 5.17
N ASN A 241 -16.43 17.29 6.22
CA ASN A 241 -16.01 18.25 7.26
C ASN A 241 -16.11 17.70 8.69
N ASN A 242 -16.95 16.69 8.95
CA ASN A 242 -17.24 16.21 10.30
C ASN A 242 -16.71 14.80 10.52
N LYS A 243 -16.61 14.40 11.80
CA LYS A 243 -16.42 13.00 12.15
C LYS A 243 -17.65 12.16 11.74
N PRO A 244 -17.47 10.89 11.36
CA PRO A 244 -18.57 9.98 11.08
C PRO A 244 -19.35 9.66 12.38
N GLU A 245 -20.65 9.48 12.23
CA GLU A 245 -21.60 9.13 13.31
C GLU A 245 -22.28 7.78 13.08
N THR A 246 -22.29 7.30 11.84
CA THR A 246 -22.88 6.01 11.44
C THR A 246 -21.82 5.06 10.88
N PHE A 247 -22.12 3.76 10.84
CA PHE A 247 -21.30 2.73 10.23
C PHE A 247 -21.03 3.01 8.76
N HIS A 248 -22.06 3.43 8.02
CA HIS A 248 -21.94 3.78 6.60
C HIS A 248 -20.96 4.94 6.39
N GLN A 249 -21.05 6.00 7.20
CA GLN A 249 -20.14 7.15 7.13
C GLN A 249 -18.70 6.76 7.48
N ALA A 250 -18.51 5.97 8.54
CA ALA A 250 -17.19 5.52 8.98
C ALA A 250 -16.51 4.65 7.91
N LEU A 251 -17.25 3.70 7.34
CA LEU A 251 -16.80 2.82 6.27
C LEU A 251 -16.41 3.63 5.01
N GLN A 252 -17.28 4.55 4.57
CA GLN A 252 -17.04 5.40 3.40
C GLN A 252 -15.81 6.29 3.58
N LEU A 253 -15.61 6.89 4.76
CA LEU A 253 -14.44 7.73 5.07
C LEU A 253 -13.13 6.95 5.04
N VAL A 254 -13.09 5.79 5.70
CA VAL A 254 -11.90 4.91 5.72
C VAL A 254 -11.56 4.45 4.30
N TRP A 255 -12.56 4.06 3.52
CA TRP A 255 -12.35 3.61 2.15
C TRP A 255 -11.76 4.70 1.25
N LEU A 256 -12.34 5.90 1.25
CA LEU A 256 -11.84 7.00 0.42
C LEU A 256 -10.44 7.45 0.85
N TYR A 257 -10.18 7.51 2.16
CA TYR A 257 -8.85 7.84 2.65
C TYR A 257 -7.82 6.79 2.18
N ALA A 258 -8.16 5.50 2.30
CA ALA A 258 -7.27 4.42 1.88
C ALA A 258 -6.95 4.48 0.37
N LEU A 259 -7.95 4.83 -0.46
CA LEU A 259 -7.77 5.02 -1.90
C LEU A 259 -6.78 6.14 -2.22
N LEU A 260 -7.00 7.35 -1.66
CA LEU A 260 -6.13 8.49 -1.92
C LEU A 260 -4.71 8.29 -1.36
N ALA A 261 -4.60 7.60 -0.22
CA ALA A 261 -3.31 7.23 0.36
C ALA A 261 -2.55 6.17 -0.46
N GLY A 262 -3.20 5.53 -1.43
CA GLY A 262 -2.61 4.44 -2.21
C GLY A 262 -2.27 3.21 -1.36
N VAL A 263 -2.81 3.10 -0.15
CA VAL A 263 -2.61 1.94 0.73
C VAL A 263 -3.53 0.82 0.31
N ILE A 264 -3.03 -0.41 0.44
CA ILE A 264 -3.71 -1.64 0.01
C ILE A 264 -3.96 -2.58 1.18
N ASN A 265 -3.64 -2.17 2.41
CA ASN A 265 -3.97 -2.91 3.62
C ASN A 265 -4.83 -2.02 4.51
N TYR A 266 -5.88 -2.60 5.08
CA TYR A 266 -6.92 -1.85 5.77
C TYR A 266 -6.88 -2.09 7.29
N GLY A 267 -6.03 -3.00 7.77
CA GLY A 267 -5.80 -3.20 9.20
C GLY A 267 -6.98 -3.87 9.90
N ARG A 268 -7.18 -3.53 11.17
CA ARG A 268 -8.18 -4.14 12.08
C ARG A 268 -9.55 -3.50 11.96
N LEU A 269 -10.25 -3.80 10.86
CA LEU A 269 -11.57 -3.19 10.59
C LEU A 269 -12.56 -3.46 11.70
N ASP A 270 -12.49 -4.64 12.32
CA ASP A 270 -13.34 -5.01 13.45
C ASP A 270 -13.19 -4.04 14.63
N ASP A 271 -11.97 -3.63 14.95
CA ASP A 271 -11.70 -2.80 16.12
C ASP A 271 -12.19 -1.36 15.97
N TYR A 272 -12.06 -0.78 14.77
CA TYR A 272 -12.40 0.62 14.53
C TYR A 272 -13.76 0.85 13.83
N LEU A 273 -14.30 -0.12 13.09
CA LEU A 273 -15.67 -0.05 12.53
C LEU A 273 -16.71 -0.81 13.36
N GLY A 274 -16.29 -1.84 14.11
CA GLY A 274 -17.19 -2.64 14.95
C GLY A 274 -18.06 -1.79 15.89
N PRO A 275 -17.53 -0.77 16.60
CA PRO A 275 -18.35 0.10 17.45
C PRO A 275 -19.48 0.81 16.68
N TYR A 276 -19.21 1.31 15.48
CA TYR A 276 -20.23 1.96 14.65
C TYR A 276 -21.28 0.95 14.16
N LEU A 277 -20.84 -0.24 13.74
CA LEU A 277 -21.75 -1.32 13.32
C LEU A 277 -22.70 -1.70 14.46
N LYS A 278 -22.14 -1.96 15.65
CA LYS A 278 -22.92 -2.35 16.83
C LYS A 278 -23.93 -1.26 17.19
N GLN A 279 -23.49 -0.01 17.27
CA GLN A 279 -24.35 1.12 17.60
C GLN A 279 -25.52 1.27 16.62
N ASP A 280 -25.27 1.18 15.31
CA ASP A 280 -26.33 1.36 14.31
C ASP A 280 -27.33 0.20 14.32
N LEU A 281 -26.88 -1.03 14.56
CA LEU A 281 -27.76 -2.19 14.69
C LEU A 281 -28.63 -2.11 15.95
N GLU A 282 -28.04 -1.75 17.10
CA GLU A 282 -28.77 -1.63 18.38
C GLU A 282 -29.81 -0.49 18.34
N ASN A 283 -29.49 0.60 17.64
CA ASN A 283 -30.40 1.74 17.49
C ASN A 283 -31.39 1.59 16.32
N GLY A 284 -31.32 0.50 15.56
CA GLY A 284 -32.17 0.27 14.39
C GLY A 284 -31.95 1.27 13.26
N VAL A 285 -30.78 1.91 13.19
CA VAL A 285 -30.38 2.80 12.08
C VAL A 285 -30.19 1.99 10.80
N ILE A 286 -29.63 0.80 10.92
CA ILE A 286 -29.45 -0.17 9.84
C ILE A 286 -29.89 -1.56 10.30
N THR A 287 -30.22 -2.40 9.33
CA THR A 287 -30.44 -3.84 9.52
C THR A 287 -29.14 -4.62 9.28
N GLU A 288 -29.07 -5.86 9.78
CA GLU A 288 -27.95 -6.78 9.48
C GLU A 288 -27.78 -6.99 7.96
N LYS A 289 -28.89 -7.03 7.21
CA LYS A 289 -28.88 -7.15 5.75
C LYS A 289 -28.24 -5.93 5.07
N GLU A 290 -28.53 -4.72 5.54
CA GLU A 290 -27.91 -3.50 5.02
C GLU A 290 -26.41 -3.46 5.35
N ALA A 291 -26.04 -3.79 6.60
CA ALA A 291 -24.64 -3.89 7.01
C ALA A 291 -23.85 -4.92 6.18
N HIS A 292 -24.44 -6.09 5.94
CA HIS A 292 -23.89 -7.12 5.06
C HIS A 292 -23.69 -6.57 3.63
N GLY A 293 -24.67 -5.84 3.10
CA GLY A 293 -24.59 -5.20 1.79
C GLY A 293 -23.42 -4.21 1.68
N TYR A 294 -23.24 -3.34 2.68
CA TYR A 294 -22.13 -2.38 2.71
C TYR A 294 -20.76 -3.07 2.72
N LEU A 295 -20.60 -4.11 3.55
CA LEU A 295 -19.37 -4.89 3.61
C LEU A 295 -19.13 -5.67 2.32
N LYS A 296 -20.17 -6.24 1.71
CA LYS A 296 -20.05 -6.90 0.41
C LYS A 296 -19.59 -5.92 -0.67
N THR A 297 -20.12 -4.69 -0.71
CA THR A 297 -19.61 -3.67 -1.62
C THR A 297 -18.14 -3.35 -1.34
N LEU A 298 -17.73 -3.21 -0.07
CA LEU A 298 -16.32 -3.00 0.26
C LEU A 298 -15.43 -4.15 -0.26
N TRP A 299 -15.82 -5.41 -0.05
CA TRP A 299 -15.08 -6.58 -0.54
C TRP A 299 -14.92 -6.52 -2.07
N THR A 300 -16.01 -6.25 -2.79
CA THR A 300 -15.99 -6.09 -4.25
C THR A 300 -15.09 -4.94 -4.70
N LEU A 301 -15.12 -3.80 -3.99
CA LEU A 301 -14.27 -2.66 -4.31
C LEU A 301 -12.79 -2.95 -4.08
N ILE A 302 -12.45 -3.72 -3.04
CA ILE A 302 -11.09 -4.20 -2.78
C ILE A 302 -10.64 -5.15 -3.89
N GLU A 303 -11.45 -6.17 -4.21
CA GLU A 303 -11.19 -7.14 -5.29
C GLU A 303 -10.98 -6.45 -6.65
N ASN A 304 -11.73 -5.38 -6.92
CA ASN A 304 -11.61 -4.60 -8.14
C ASN A 304 -10.27 -3.86 -8.29
N ARG A 305 -9.51 -3.67 -7.21
CA ARG A 305 -8.15 -3.12 -7.28
C ARG A 305 -7.15 -4.13 -7.85
N ARG A 306 -7.45 -5.44 -7.76
CA ARG A 306 -6.66 -6.53 -8.35
C ARG A 306 -5.18 -6.44 -7.94
N THR A 307 -4.92 -6.22 -6.65
CA THR A 307 -3.57 -5.99 -6.12
C THR A 307 -2.71 -7.26 -6.01
N THR A 308 -3.31 -8.41 -6.37
CA THR A 308 -2.76 -9.76 -6.54
C THR A 308 -2.25 -10.43 -5.26
N VAL A 309 -1.44 -9.75 -4.45
CA VAL A 309 -0.74 -10.33 -3.29
C VAL A 309 -0.91 -9.52 -2.01
N ASN A 310 -1.91 -8.63 -1.96
CA ASN A 310 -2.14 -7.69 -0.86
C ASN A 310 -3.66 -7.50 -0.66
N GLY A 311 -4.10 -6.53 0.15
CA GLY A 311 -5.54 -6.38 0.42
C GLY A 311 -5.96 -6.86 1.80
N ARG A 312 -5.14 -6.71 2.85
CA ARG A 312 -5.44 -7.33 4.14
C ARG A 312 -6.54 -6.62 4.93
N ILE A 313 -7.52 -7.42 5.36
CA ILE A 313 -8.47 -7.09 6.42
C ILE A 313 -8.19 -8.05 7.57
N ILE A 314 -8.01 -7.50 8.76
CA ILE A 314 -7.67 -8.27 9.96
C ILE A 314 -8.82 -8.15 10.95
N VAL A 315 -9.13 -9.27 11.60
CA VAL A 315 -10.11 -9.34 12.70
C VAL A 315 -9.57 -10.24 13.82
N GLY A 316 -10.19 -10.16 15.00
CA GLY A 316 -9.83 -10.99 16.15
C GLY A 316 -8.53 -10.56 16.81
N GLY A 317 -7.96 -11.43 17.64
CA GLY A 317 -6.70 -11.21 18.35
C GLY A 317 -6.79 -10.31 19.59
N ARG A 318 -5.67 -10.21 20.30
CA ARG A 318 -5.47 -9.35 21.48
C ARG A 318 -5.33 -7.87 21.11
N GLY A 319 -5.47 -6.99 22.10
CA GLY A 319 -5.25 -5.55 21.95
C GLY A 319 -6.40 -4.76 21.31
N ARG A 320 -7.55 -5.38 21.05
CA ARG A 320 -8.77 -4.69 20.59
C ARG A 320 -9.30 -3.79 21.71
N LYS A 321 -9.78 -2.60 21.35
CA LYS A 321 -10.39 -1.66 22.30
C LYS A 321 -11.82 -2.05 22.64
N ASN A 322 -12.56 -2.63 21.68
CA ASN A 322 -13.96 -3.02 21.85
C ASN A 322 -14.23 -4.47 21.39
N PRO A 323 -13.82 -5.49 22.17
CA PRO A 323 -13.93 -6.90 21.76
C PRO A 323 -15.33 -7.33 21.33
N ASP A 324 -16.38 -6.98 22.08
CA ASP A 324 -17.77 -7.38 21.74
C ASP A 324 -18.22 -6.83 20.38
N ALA A 325 -17.91 -5.56 20.10
CA ALA A 325 -18.28 -4.91 18.86
C ALA A 325 -17.44 -5.43 17.68
N ALA A 326 -16.18 -5.76 17.96
CA ALA A 326 -15.27 -6.37 17.01
C ALA A 326 -15.67 -7.82 16.66
N ASP A 327 -16.11 -8.61 17.64
CA ASP A 327 -16.59 -9.98 17.41
C ASP A 327 -17.88 -9.98 16.57
N LEU A 328 -18.80 -9.04 16.82
CA LEU A 328 -19.97 -8.81 15.97
C LEU A 328 -19.58 -8.53 14.51
N PHE A 329 -18.61 -7.63 14.30
CA PHE A 329 -18.09 -7.34 12.96
C PHE A 329 -17.45 -8.58 12.32
N ALA A 330 -16.64 -9.33 13.06
CA ALA A 330 -15.94 -10.51 12.57
C ALA A 330 -16.91 -11.57 12.04
N ARG A 331 -18.03 -11.82 12.74
CA ARG A 331 -19.09 -12.74 12.30
C ARG A 331 -19.69 -12.34 10.96
N LEU A 332 -20.06 -11.06 10.84
CA LEU A 332 -20.66 -10.53 9.62
C LEU A 332 -19.67 -10.56 8.46
N ALA A 333 -18.41 -10.17 8.70
CA ALA A 333 -17.34 -10.20 7.71
C ALA A 333 -17.01 -11.62 7.23
N MET A 334 -17.09 -12.63 8.10
CA MET A 334 -16.95 -14.04 7.71
C MET A 334 -18.08 -14.50 6.78
N GLN A 335 -19.32 -14.08 7.04
CA GLN A 335 -20.45 -14.38 6.15
C GLN A 335 -20.22 -13.79 4.74
N VAL A 336 -19.84 -12.51 4.68
CA VAL A 336 -19.50 -11.83 3.41
C VAL A 336 -18.35 -12.53 2.69
N THR A 337 -17.30 -12.90 3.42
CA THR A 337 -16.13 -13.61 2.86
C THR A 337 -16.52 -14.96 2.26
N LYS A 338 -17.40 -15.71 2.94
CA LYS A 338 -17.92 -17.00 2.47
C LYS A 338 -18.75 -16.87 1.20
N GLU A 339 -19.54 -15.81 1.08
CA GLU A 339 -20.37 -15.53 -0.09
C GLU A 339 -19.53 -15.08 -1.29
N CYS A 340 -18.62 -14.13 -1.09
CA CYS A 340 -17.82 -13.53 -2.15
C CYS A 340 -16.83 -14.52 -2.77
N ARG A 341 -16.11 -15.28 -1.94
CA ARG A 341 -15.02 -16.20 -2.38
C ARG A 341 -13.97 -15.53 -3.28
N TYR A 342 -13.75 -14.24 -3.07
CA TYR A 342 -12.75 -13.46 -3.80
C TYR A 342 -11.33 -13.78 -3.33
N VAL A 343 -10.34 -13.40 -4.16
CA VAL A 343 -8.92 -13.51 -3.80
C VAL A 343 -8.49 -12.35 -2.91
N GLU A 344 -9.14 -11.19 -3.05
CA GLU A 344 -8.99 -10.03 -2.17
C GLU A 344 -10.37 -9.58 -1.64
N PRO A 345 -10.48 -9.09 -0.40
CA PRO A 345 -9.41 -8.92 0.58
C PRO A 345 -8.83 -10.25 1.09
N GLN A 346 -7.56 -10.22 1.47
CA GLN A 346 -6.93 -11.32 2.20
C GLN A 346 -7.41 -11.31 3.65
N PHE A 347 -8.60 -11.86 3.86
CA PHE A 347 -9.25 -11.87 5.15
C PHE A 347 -8.43 -12.70 6.15
N THR A 348 -8.13 -12.12 7.31
CA THR A 348 -7.19 -12.67 8.28
C THR A 348 -7.83 -12.66 9.67
N LEU A 349 -7.83 -13.81 10.35
CA LEU A 349 -8.28 -13.96 11.73
C LEU A 349 -7.07 -14.18 12.63
N ARG A 350 -6.84 -13.25 13.55
CA ARG A 350 -5.94 -13.45 14.68
C ARG A 350 -6.68 -14.23 15.77
N ILE A 351 -6.09 -15.32 16.23
CA ILE A 351 -6.66 -16.23 17.23
C ILE A 351 -5.87 -16.18 18.52
N THR A 352 -6.58 -16.38 19.62
CA THR A 352 -6.08 -16.44 20.99
C THR A 352 -6.73 -17.63 21.68
N LYS A 353 -6.25 -18.01 22.87
CA LYS A 353 -6.95 -19.00 23.71
C LYS A 353 -8.37 -18.58 24.11
N ASP A 354 -8.65 -17.27 24.09
CA ASP A 354 -9.94 -16.67 24.50
C ASP A 354 -10.83 -16.33 23.28
N THR A 355 -10.44 -16.77 22.07
CA THR A 355 -11.27 -16.58 20.87
C THR A 355 -12.59 -17.34 21.04
N PRO A 356 -13.76 -16.70 20.82
CA PRO A 356 -15.05 -17.38 20.91
C PRO A 356 -15.11 -18.62 20.02
N GLU A 357 -15.60 -19.73 20.57
CA GLU A 357 -15.65 -21.04 19.91
C GLU A 357 -16.37 -20.96 18.56
N ASP A 358 -17.49 -20.26 18.51
CA ASP A 358 -18.28 -20.11 17.29
C ASP A 358 -17.61 -19.22 16.22
N ILE A 359 -16.72 -18.29 16.58
CA ILE A 359 -15.87 -17.59 15.59
C ILE A 359 -14.84 -18.55 15.00
N PHE A 360 -14.23 -19.38 15.85
CA PHE A 360 -13.22 -20.34 15.43
C PHE A 360 -13.83 -21.44 14.56
N ASP A 361 -14.97 -22.00 14.97
CA ASP A 361 -15.72 -22.98 14.19
C ASP A 361 -16.14 -22.41 12.83
N GLN A 362 -16.67 -21.17 12.80
CA GLN A 362 -17.02 -20.50 11.55
C GLN A 362 -15.80 -20.35 10.64
N ALA A 363 -14.64 -19.98 11.17
CA ALA A 363 -13.40 -19.90 10.40
C ALA A 363 -13.00 -21.25 9.79
N LEU A 364 -13.10 -22.34 10.55
CA LEU A 364 -12.84 -23.70 10.06
C LEU A 364 -13.86 -24.15 9.01
N ASP A 365 -15.14 -23.83 9.19
CA ASP A 365 -16.20 -24.12 8.22
C ASP A 365 -15.98 -23.40 6.89
N LEU A 366 -15.52 -22.15 6.92
CA LEU A 366 -15.15 -21.39 5.73
C LEU A 366 -14.04 -22.09 4.94
N LEU A 367 -12.97 -22.48 5.63
CA LEU A 367 -11.84 -23.20 5.03
C LEU A 367 -12.27 -24.57 4.51
N GLY A 368 -13.07 -25.31 5.28
CA GLY A 368 -13.63 -26.61 4.88
C GLY A 368 -14.56 -26.51 3.65
N ALA A 369 -15.21 -25.37 3.45
CA ALA A 369 -16.04 -25.08 2.28
C ALA A 369 -15.23 -24.66 1.02
N GLY A 370 -13.90 -24.65 1.10
CA GLY A 370 -13.00 -24.30 -0.01
C GLY A 370 -12.84 -22.80 -0.24
N VAL A 371 -13.16 -21.97 0.76
CA VAL A 371 -12.86 -20.52 0.72
C VAL A 371 -11.38 -20.32 1.07
N THR A 372 -10.68 -19.45 0.34
CA THR A 372 -9.24 -19.18 0.54
C THR A 372 -8.91 -18.64 1.94
N TYR A 373 -9.87 -17.98 2.60
CA TYR A 373 -9.70 -17.26 3.85
C TYR A 373 -10.78 -17.64 4.88
N PRO A 374 -10.55 -17.45 6.20
CA PRO A 374 -9.49 -16.64 6.82
C PRO A 374 -8.08 -17.27 6.82
N THR A 375 -7.05 -16.45 6.68
CA THR A 375 -5.69 -16.82 7.15
C THR A 375 -5.67 -16.77 8.69
N LEU A 376 -5.15 -17.80 9.36
CA LEU A 376 -5.13 -17.90 10.82
C LEU A 376 -3.75 -17.51 11.39
N TYR A 377 -3.73 -16.60 12.37
CA TYR A 377 -2.51 -16.19 13.08
C TYR A 377 -2.67 -16.39 14.59
N ASN A 378 -1.77 -17.16 15.21
CA ASN A 378 -1.81 -17.43 16.65
C ASN A 378 -1.06 -16.36 17.46
N ASP A 379 -1.80 -15.56 18.23
CA ASP A 379 -1.26 -14.47 19.04
C ASP A 379 -0.36 -14.97 20.19
N GLU A 380 -0.57 -16.18 20.71
CA GLU A 380 0.28 -16.78 21.77
C GLU A 380 1.72 -17.02 21.28
N VAL A 381 1.90 -17.13 19.95
CA VAL A 381 3.22 -17.29 19.32
C VAL A 381 3.69 -15.96 18.73
N ASN A 382 2.82 -15.27 18.00
CA ASN A 382 3.22 -14.10 17.23
C ASN A 382 3.54 -12.88 18.09
N ILE A 383 2.79 -12.63 19.17
CA ILE A 383 3.05 -11.46 20.03
C ILE A 383 4.45 -11.57 20.67
N PRO A 384 4.84 -12.69 21.32
CA PRO A 384 6.21 -12.85 21.81
C PRO A 384 7.27 -12.73 20.71
N ALA A 385 7.01 -13.26 19.51
CA ALA A 385 7.93 -13.16 18.38
C ALA A 385 8.13 -11.70 17.94
N VAL A 386 7.05 -10.91 17.87
CA VAL A 386 7.08 -9.48 17.52
C VAL A 386 7.80 -8.68 18.60
N MET A 387 7.53 -8.94 19.89
CA MET A 387 8.25 -8.30 21.00
C MET A 387 9.76 -8.50 20.86
N TYR A 388 10.18 -9.75 20.61
CA TYR A 388 11.59 -10.10 20.45
C TYR A 388 12.20 -9.47 19.19
N ALA A 389 11.55 -9.63 18.03
CA ALA A 389 12.09 -9.23 16.74
C ALA A 389 12.15 -7.71 16.56
N MET A 390 11.16 -6.98 17.08
CA MET A 390 11.08 -5.52 16.97
C MET A 390 11.58 -4.79 18.23
N ASN A 391 11.93 -5.53 19.28
CA ASN A 391 12.35 -4.98 20.58
C ASN A 391 11.33 -3.97 21.16
N VAL A 392 10.06 -4.40 21.23
CA VAL A 392 8.95 -3.59 21.75
C VAL A 392 8.25 -4.28 22.91
N ASP A 393 7.54 -3.51 23.73
CA ASP A 393 6.71 -4.07 24.80
C ASP A 393 5.52 -4.87 24.26
N GLU A 394 4.91 -5.67 25.14
CA GLU A 394 3.77 -6.52 24.79
C GLU A 394 2.58 -5.70 24.28
N LYS A 395 2.33 -4.52 24.85
CA LYS A 395 1.15 -3.71 24.49
C LYS A 395 1.26 -3.15 23.08
N THR A 396 2.47 -2.77 22.68
CA THR A 396 2.83 -2.37 21.32
C THR A 396 2.75 -3.58 20.39
N ALA A 397 3.32 -4.72 20.79
CA ALA A 397 3.28 -5.95 20.01
C ALA A 397 1.86 -6.48 19.80
N GLU A 398 0.90 -6.29 20.72
CA GLU A 398 -0.52 -6.64 20.52
C GLU A 398 -1.14 -5.95 19.28
N GLN A 399 -0.60 -4.81 18.86
CA GLN A 399 -1.02 -4.05 17.67
C GLN A 399 -0.32 -4.51 16.39
N TYR A 400 0.41 -5.63 16.43
CA TYR A 400 0.98 -6.20 15.21
C TYR A 400 -0.12 -6.54 14.21
N VAL A 401 0.18 -6.33 12.94
CA VAL A 401 -0.69 -6.68 11.83
C VAL A 401 0.18 -7.35 10.77
N PRO A 402 -0.19 -8.57 10.32
CA PRO A 402 0.46 -9.16 9.17
C PRO A 402 0.16 -8.33 7.92
N PHE A 403 1.06 -8.34 6.95
CA PHE A 403 0.85 -7.85 5.60
C PHE A 403 1.63 -8.72 4.60
N GLY A 404 1.37 -8.54 3.31
CA GLY A 404 2.12 -9.24 2.25
C GLY A 404 2.11 -10.76 2.42
N CYS A 405 3.30 -11.38 2.39
CA CYS A 405 3.49 -12.83 2.46
C CYS A 405 3.60 -13.37 3.90
N GLY A 406 3.62 -12.50 4.91
CA GLY A 406 3.73 -12.89 6.33
C GLY A 406 4.57 -11.92 7.18
N GLU A 407 4.92 -10.76 6.64
CA GLU A 407 5.66 -9.72 7.36
C GLU A 407 4.79 -9.03 8.41
N PHE A 408 5.41 -8.52 9.48
CA PHE A 408 4.72 -7.81 10.56
C PHE A 408 5.08 -6.33 10.58
N VAL A 409 4.07 -5.49 10.79
CA VAL A 409 4.20 -4.09 11.20
C VAL A 409 3.30 -3.84 12.41
N ILE A 410 3.64 -2.84 13.21
CA ILE A 410 2.78 -2.28 14.24
C ILE A 410 1.83 -1.26 13.59
N GLN A 411 0.53 -1.50 13.74
CA GLN A 411 -0.52 -0.65 13.16
C GLN A 411 -0.34 0.82 13.59
N GLY A 412 -0.36 1.72 12.61
CA GLY A 412 -0.21 3.17 12.81
C GLY A 412 1.21 3.63 13.14
N GLN A 413 2.13 2.74 13.54
CA GLN A 413 3.40 3.16 14.17
C GLN A 413 4.65 2.78 13.40
N SER A 414 4.52 1.92 12.38
CA SER A 414 5.67 1.40 11.67
C SER A 414 5.44 1.20 10.18
N THR A 415 6.53 1.20 9.44
CA THR A 415 6.59 0.80 8.03
C THR A 415 7.81 -0.09 7.84
N GLY A 416 7.67 -1.23 7.14
CA GLY A 416 8.69 -2.27 7.08
C GLY A 416 8.73 -2.96 5.74
N THR A 417 9.08 -2.22 4.69
CA THR A 417 9.03 -2.72 3.31
C THR A 417 10.22 -3.62 2.97
N PRO A 418 10.02 -4.87 2.51
CA PRO A 418 11.13 -5.74 2.13
C PRO A 418 11.65 -5.33 0.75
N ASN A 419 12.73 -4.56 0.68
CA ASN A 419 13.21 -3.99 -0.59
C ASN A 419 14.42 -4.73 -1.16
N THR A 420 14.90 -5.76 -0.47
CA THR A 420 15.98 -6.65 -0.90
C THR A 420 15.60 -8.12 -0.73
N CYS A 421 16.16 -8.99 -1.56
CA CYS A 421 16.02 -10.44 -1.43
C CYS A 421 17.30 -11.13 -1.92
N ILE A 422 17.77 -12.12 -1.17
CA ILE A 422 18.99 -12.87 -1.45
C ILE A 422 18.65 -14.31 -1.81
N ASN A 423 19.20 -14.79 -2.93
CA ASN A 423 19.16 -16.18 -3.32
C ASN A 423 20.34 -16.94 -2.69
N LEU A 424 20.12 -17.48 -1.49
CA LEU A 424 21.14 -18.23 -0.73
C LEU A 424 21.66 -19.45 -1.51
N LEU A 425 20.80 -20.15 -2.25
CA LEU A 425 21.20 -21.31 -3.04
C LEU A 425 22.15 -20.92 -4.18
N LYS A 426 21.91 -19.79 -4.83
CA LYS A 426 22.80 -19.27 -5.88
C LYS A 426 24.15 -18.83 -5.29
N LEU A 427 24.16 -18.21 -4.11
CA LEU A 427 25.41 -17.90 -3.42
C LEU A 427 26.19 -19.16 -3.05
N LEU A 428 25.50 -20.25 -2.69
CA LEU A 428 26.13 -21.53 -2.44
C LEU A 428 26.82 -22.07 -3.71
N THR A 429 26.15 -22.04 -4.86
CA THR A 429 26.76 -22.50 -6.12
C THR A 429 27.92 -21.61 -6.55
N ILE A 430 27.81 -20.29 -6.40
CA ILE A 430 28.91 -19.34 -6.61
C ILE A 430 30.10 -19.67 -5.70
N ALA A 431 29.84 -19.99 -4.42
CA ALA A 431 30.89 -20.31 -3.47
C ALA A 431 31.63 -21.61 -3.77
N LEU A 432 30.96 -22.56 -4.42
CA LEU A 432 31.52 -23.82 -4.91
C LEU A 432 32.29 -23.66 -6.24
N ASN A 433 32.10 -22.55 -6.95
CA ASN A 433 32.68 -22.34 -8.28
C ASN A 433 33.62 -21.12 -8.29
N GLU A 434 34.49 -21.01 -7.28
CA GLU A 434 35.54 -19.97 -7.19
C GLU A 434 34.99 -18.52 -7.27
N GLY A 435 33.72 -18.33 -6.88
CA GLY A 435 33.06 -17.03 -6.95
C GLY A 435 32.44 -16.72 -8.31
N ILE A 436 32.38 -17.68 -9.23
CA ILE A 436 31.77 -17.59 -10.55
C ILE A 436 30.40 -18.25 -10.51
N ASP A 437 29.40 -17.57 -11.05
CA ASP A 437 28.07 -18.13 -11.23
C ASP A 437 28.09 -19.13 -12.39
N PRO A 438 27.76 -20.42 -12.15
CA PRO A 438 27.87 -21.44 -13.19
C PRO A 438 26.83 -21.29 -14.31
N VAL A 439 25.81 -20.44 -14.14
CA VAL A 439 24.75 -20.23 -15.13
C VAL A 439 25.20 -19.28 -16.24
N ASP A 440 25.81 -18.15 -15.89
CA ASP A 440 26.21 -17.10 -16.83
C ASP A 440 27.73 -16.92 -16.96
N HIS A 441 28.50 -17.67 -16.18
CA HIS A 441 29.96 -17.64 -16.12
C HIS A 441 30.56 -16.29 -15.70
N VAL A 442 29.78 -15.45 -14.99
CA VAL A 442 30.23 -14.16 -14.47
C VAL A 442 30.73 -14.32 -13.03
N LYS A 443 31.83 -13.64 -12.69
CA LYS A 443 32.30 -13.56 -11.29
C LYS A 443 31.36 -12.69 -10.46
N LYS A 444 30.74 -13.28 -9.45
CA LYS A 444 29.75 -12.64 -8.55
C LYS A 444 30.16 -12.65 -7.08
N SER A 445 31.37 -13.09 -6.72
CA SER A 445 31.86 -13.01 -5.34
C SER A 445 32.31 -11.62 -4.88
N GLY A 446 32.20 -10.60 -5.74
CA GLY A 446 32.71 -9.26 -5.46
C GLY A 446 34.20 -9.28 -5.06
N PRO A 447 34.59 -8.61 -3.96
CA PRO A 447 35.96 -8.62 -3.46
C PRO A 447 36.33 -9.89 -2.69
N VAL A 448 35.37 -10.78 -2.38
CA VAL A 448 35.62 -11.97 -1.56
C VAL A 448 36.43 -12.99 -2.38
N SER A 449 37.58 -13.37 -1.82
CA SER A 449 38.44 -14.42 -2.39
C SER A 449 37.89 -15.80 -2.07
N MET A 450 37.69 -16.59 -3.13
CA MET A 450 37.11 -17.93 -3.08
C MET A 450 38.12 -18.93 -3.61
N LYS A 451 38.35 -20.01 -2.84
CA LYS A 451 39.19 -21.14 -3.25
C LYS A 451 38.37 -22.15 -4.07
N PRO A 452 39.04 -22.93 -4.95
CA PRO A 452 38.43 -24.09 -5.59
C PRO A 452 38.04 -25.16 -4.56
N VAL A 453 37.06 -26.00 -4.90
CA VAL A 453 36.50 -26.99 -3.97
C VAL A 453 37.53 -28.04 -3.54
N GLU A 454 38.45 -28.39 -4.45
CA GLU A 454 39.54 -29.34 -4.22
C GLU A 454 40.54 -28.87 -3.16
N ALA A 455 40.54 -27.57 -2.82
CA ALA A 455 41.39 -27.00 -1.79
C ALA A 455 40.85 -27.18 -0.36
N PHE A 456 39.62 -27.67 -0.18
CA PHE A 456 39.03 -27.90 1.14
C PHE A 456 39.27 -29.32 1.63
N THR A 457 39.68 -29.45 2.88
CA THR A 457 39.90 -30.73 3.56
C THR A 457 38.80 -31.05 4.57
N THR A 458 37.98 -30.06 4.95
CA THR A 458 36.84 -30.23 5.86
C THR A 458 35.63 -29.42 5.43
N PHE A 459 34.44 -29.85 5.86
CA PHE A 459 33.20 -29.08 5.66
C PHE A 459 33.27 -27.68 6.31
N ALA A 460 33.91 -27.55 7.47
CA ALA A 460 34.03 -26.27 8.17
C ALA A 460 34.81 -25.22 7.37
N GLU A 461 35.86 -25.63 6.65
CA GLU A 461 36.61 -24.72 5.77
C GLU A 461 35.76 -24.18 4.62
N PHE A 462 34.97 -25.06 4.00
CA PHE A 462 34.01 -24.66 2.96
C PHE A 462 32.91 -23.75 3.53
N TYR A 463 32.31 -24.15 4.65
CA TYR A 463 31.24 -23.37 5.29
C TYR A 463 31.72 -21.97 5.66
N ASN A 464 32.94 -21.82 6.20
CA ASN A 464 33.56 -20.54 6.48
C ASN A 464 33.81 -19.68 5.21
N GLN A 465 34.05 -20.29 4.06
CA GLN A 465 34.10 -19.55 2.80
C GLN A 465 32.71 -19.06 2.37
N TYR A 466 31.70 -19.93 2.47
CA TYR A 466 30.33 -19.57 2.15
C TYR A 466 29.80 -18.45 3.05
N THR A 467 30.04 -18.51 4.37
CA THR A 467 29.61 -17.46 5.30
C THR A 467 30.29 -16.11 5.01
N ARG A 468 31.58 -16.09 4.66
CA ARG A 468 32.24 -14.83 4.22
C ARG A 468 31.59 -14.23 2.97
N LEU A 469 31.10 -15.06 2.05
CA LEU A 469 30.34 -14.58 0.89
C LEU A 469 28.96 -14.06 1.31
N LEU A 470 28.29 -14.75 2.23
CA LEU A 470 27.01 -14.29 2.78
C LEU A 470 27.17 -12.93 3.49
N ASP A 471 28.19 -12.75 4.33
CA ASP A 471 28.47 -11.48 5.03
C ASP A 471 28.58 -10.32 4.03
N TYR A 472 29.35 -10.50 2.95
CA TYR A 472 29.46 -9.50 1.89
C TYR A 472 28.09 -9.15 1.27
N TYR A 473 27.25 -10.16 0.99
CA TYR A 473 25.93 -9.94 0.41
C TYR A 473 24.92 -9.36 1.40
N PHE A 474 25.02 -9.67 2.69
CA PHE A 474 24.22 -9.05 3.74
C PHE A 474 24.56 -7.58 3.91
N ASP A 475 25.85 -7.20 3.86
CA ASP A 475 26.28 -5.80 3.87
C ASP A 475 25.69 -5.03 2.67
N LEU A 476 25.74 -5.61 1.47
CA LEU A 476 25.13 -5.01 0.28
C LEU A 476 23.61 -4.87 0.43
N ALA A 477 22.93 -5.89 0.95
CA ALA A 477 21.48 -5.86 1.14
C ALA A 477 21.06 -4.80 2.17
N ALA A 478 21.78 -4.68 3.29
CA ALA A 478 21.52 -3.66 4.30
C ALA A 478 21.71 -2.24 3.73
N GLN A 479 22.78 -2.00 2.97
CA GLN A 479 23.04 -0.71 2.31
C GLN A 479 21.95 -0.37 1.28
N ALA A 480 21.57 -1.35 0.45
CA ALA A 480 20.51 -1.19 -0.54
C ALA A 480 19.15 -0.91 0.11
N GLN A 481 18.80 -1.63 1.18
CA GLN A 481 17.57 -1.42 1.96
C GLN A 481 17.50 0.01 2.53
N VAL A 482 18.56 0.47 3.20
CA VAL A 482 18.64 1.84 3.75
C VAL A 482 18.55 2.88 2.63
N HIS A 483 19.25 2.68 1.51
CA HIS A 483 19.21 3.61 0.38
C HIS A 483 17.81 3.73 -0.21
N SER A 484 17.03 2.65 -0.21
CA SER A 484 15.66 2.67 -0.71
C SER A 484 14.78 3.67 0.05
N TYR A 485 14.91 3.74 1.37
CA TYR A 485 14.20 4.71 2.20
C TYR A 485 14.68 6.15 1.95
N LYS A 486 15.98 6.35 1.77
CA LYS A 486 16.56 7.67 1.46
C LYS A 486 16.03 8.22 0.14
N ILE A 487 16.14 7.44 -0.94
CA ILE A 487 15.64 7.85 -2.26
C ILE A 487 14.14 8.14 -2.23
N MET A 488 13.34 7.27 -1.61
CA MET A 488 11.91 7.52 -1.49
C MET A 488 11.62 8.82 -0.71
N ASN A 489 12.33 9.07 0.39
CA ASN A 489 12.19 10.31 1.17
C ASN A 489 12.64 11.56 0.41
N GLU A 490 13.63 11.47 -0.49
CA GLU A 490 14.05 12.60 -1.32
C GLU A 490 13.01 12.96 -2.39
N GLN A 491 12.26 11.96 -2.87
CA GLN A 491 11.28 12.17 -3.93
C GLN A 491 9.91 12.63 -3.43
N ALA A 492 9.43 12.07 -2.31
CA ALA A 492 8.07 12.30 -1.81
C ALA A 492 7.97 12.17 -0.28
N SER A 493 6.95 12.82 0.28
CA SER A 493 6.63 12.78 1.72
C SER A 493 5.48 11.82 2.04
N PHE A 494 4.80 11.29 1.03
CA PHE A 494 3.67 10.35 1.15
C PHE A 494 2.59 10.90 2.10
N LEU A 495 2.12 12.11 1.83
CA LEU A 495 1.35 12.99 2.72
C LEU A 495 0.18 12.27 3.39
N PHE A 496 -0.67 11.59 2.61
CA PHE A 496 -1.80 10.84 3.16
C PHE A 496 -1.37 9.74 4.13
N THR A 497 -0.30 9.02 3.83
CA THR A 497 0.21 7.99 4.75
C THR A 497 0.83 8.63 6.00
N SER A 498 1.53 9.75 5.84
CA SER A 498 2.17 10.50 6.92
C SER A 498 1.16 11.10 7.89
N ILE A 499 0.03 11.64 7.41
CA ILE A 499 -1.03 12.22 8.25
C ILE A 499 -1.62 11.18 9.21
N LEU A 500 -1.79 9.94 8.78
CA LEU A 500 -2.32 8.83 9.59
C LEU A 500 -1.25 7.84 10.05
N THR A 501 -0.01 8.31 10.21
CA THR A 501 1.01 7.58 10.95
C THR A 501 1.25 8.31 12.28
N ASP A 502 1.36 7.54 13.35
CA ASP A 502 1.65 8.04 14.68
C ASP A 502 2.94 8.86 14.70
N ASP A 503 2.93 9.87 15.57
CA ASP A 503 3.99 10.85 15.78
C ASP A 503 4.33 11.78 14.59
N CYS A 504 4.01 11.47 13.34
CA CYS A 504 4.34 12.32 12.19
C CYS A 504 3.84 13.77 12.37
N ILE A 505 2.56 13.94 12.73
CA ILE A 505 1.98 15.27 13.01
C ILE A 505 2.64 15.89 14.24
N ALA A 506 2.80 15.15 15.34
CA ALA A 506 3.39 15.71 16.57
C ALA A 506 4.87 16.13 16.39
N ARG A 507 5.61 15.45 15.51
CA ARG A 507 7.02 15.72 15.20
C ARG A 507 7.21 16.75 14.08
N GLY A 508 6.16 17.12 13.36
CA GLY A 508 6.24 17.98 12.18
C GLY A 508 7.07 17.41 11.04
N LYS A 509 7.07 16.08 10.89
CA LYS A 509 7.91 15.34 9.95
C LYS A 509 7.12 14.28 9.21
N ALA A 510 7.40 14.14 7.92
CA ALA A 510 6.83 13.09 7.09
C ALA A 510 7.33 11.69 7.50
N LEU A 511 6.65 10.65 7.02
CA LEU A 511 6.86 9.24 7.35
C LEU A 511 8.35 8.85 7.35
N LEU A 512 9.02 9.01 6.20
CA LEU A 512 10.41 8.63 6.00
C LEU A 512 11.40 9.73 6.40
N ASP A 513 10.91 10.87 6.89
CA ASP A 513 11.70 12.02 7.34
C ASP A 513 11.95 11.99 8.86
N GLY A 514 11.77 10.83 9.48
CA GLY A 514 11.82 10.65 10.94
C GLY A 514 10.49 10.86 11.65
N GLY A 515 9.39 10.95 10.91
CA GLY A 515 8.04 10.99 11.47
C GLY A 515 7.62 9.65 12.07
N VAL A 516 7.86 8.54 11.35
CA VAL A 516 7.49 7.19 11.82
C VAL A 516 8.28 6.79 13.07
N ARG A 517 7.64 6.03 13.98
CA ARG A 517 8.29 5.56 15.21
C ARG A 517 9.24 4.39 14.95
N TYR A 518 8.79 3.40 14.18
CA TYR A 518 9.60 2.23 13.86
C TYR A 518 9.76 2.05 12.35
N LEU A 519 11.00 2.13 11.88
CA LEU A 519 11.35 1.83 10.48
C LEU A 519 11.89 0.39 10.42
N GLY A 520 11.11 -0.50 9.82
CA GLY A 520 11.46 -1.92 9.70
C GLY A 520 12.62 -2.14 8.74
N GLY A 521 13.46 -3.15 9.02
CA GLY A 521 14.61 -3.49 8.18
C GLY A 521 15.78 -2.50 8.27
N THR A 522 15.72 -1.52 9.18
CA THR A 522 16.81 -0.59 9.50
C THR A 522 16.91 -0.48 11.01
N ASN A 523 17.88 -1.18 11.60
CA ASN A 523 18.20 -1.03 13.03
C ASN A 523 19.26 0.07 13.21
#